data_AF-A6MJY3-F1
#
_entry.id   AF-A6MJY3-F1
#
_cell.length_a   1.000
_cell.length_b   1.000
_cell.length_c   1.000
_cell.angle_alpha   90.00
_cell.angle_beta   90.00
_cell.angle_gamma   90.00
#
_symmetry.space_group_name_H-M   'P 1'
#
loop_
_entity.id
_entity.type
_entity.pdbx_description
1 polymer ?
#
loop_
_entity_poly.entity_id
_entity_poly.type
_entity_poly.pdbx_seq_one_letter_code
_entity_poly.pdbx_strand_id
1 'polypeptide(L)'
;LVDLRPKGLDGARAERVLELVSITANKNTCPGDRSAITPGGLRLGAPALTSRQFREDDFRRVVDFIDEGVNIGLDVKSKTAKLQDFKSFLLKDSETSQRLADLRQRVEQFARAFPMPGFDER
;
A
#
# COMPACT_ATOMS: atom_id res chain seq x y z
N LEU A 1 7.55 4.92 -11.21
CA LEU A 1 7.20 3.47 -11.14
C LEU A 1 8.18 2.82 -10.21
N VAL A 2 7.71 2.04 -9.24
CA VAL A 2 8.55 1.33 -8.26
C VAL A 2 8.63 -0.14 -8.66
N ASP A 3 9.83 -0.71 -8.71
CA ASP A 3 10.05 -2.14 -8.93
C ASP A 3 10.25 -2.84 -7.57
N LEU A 4 9.34 -3.75 -7.22
CA LEU A 4 9.35 -4.47 -5.94
C LEU A 4 10.07 -5.82 -6.03
N ARG A 5 10.46 -6.28 -7.23
CA ARG A 5 11.15 -7.56 -7.44
C ARG A 5 12.47 -7.66 -6.67
N PRO A 6 13.32 -6.61 -6.59
CA PRO A 6 14.55 -6.66 -5.80
C PRO A 6 14.29 -6.85 -4.30
N LYS A 7 13.16 -6.34 -3.79
CA LYS A 7 12.72 -6.57 -2.40
C LYS A 7 12.04 -7.95 -2.21
N GLY A 8 11.80 -8.70 -3.29
CA GLY A 8 11.15 -10.00 -3.22
C GLY A 8 9.64 -9.91 -2.99
N LEU A 9 8.98 -8.79 -3.30
CA LEU A 9 7.51 -8.64 -3.27
C LEU A 9 6.99 -8.37 -4.69
N ASP A 10 5.73 -8.72 -4.95
CA ASP A 10 5.03 -8.39 -6.19
C ASP A 10 3.99 -7.30 -5.97
N GLY A 11 3.66 -6.58 -7.04
CA GLY A 11 2.70 -5.49 -7.03
C GLY A 11 1.31 -5.92 -6.62
N ALA A 12 0.89 -7.16 -6.90
CA ALA A 12 -0.44 -7.66 -6.51
C ALA A 12 -0.56 -7.86 -4.99
N ARG A 13 0.49 -8.36 -4.33
CA ARG A 13 0.54 -8.47 -2.86
C ARG A 13 0.66 -7.08 -2.22
N ALA A 14 1.55 -6.23 -2.72
CA ALA A 14 1.74 -4.88 -2.20
C ALA A 14 0.46 -4.03 -2.31
N GLU A 15 -0.20 -4.03 -3.47
CA GLU A 15 -1.47 -3.32 -3.72
C GLU A 15 -2.52 -3.70 -2.67
N ARG A 16 -2.67 -5.00 -2.38
CA ARG A 16 -3.67 -5.47 -1.41
C ARG A 16 -3.34 -5.06 0.02
N VAL A 17 -2.08 -5.08 0.43
CA VAL A 17 -1.70 -4.67 1.79
C VAL A 17 -1.95 -3.17 1.97
N LEU A 18 -1.52 -2.37 1.00
CA LEU A 18 -1.70 -0.91 1.02
C LEU A 18 -3.19 -0.53 1.05
N GLU A 19 -4.03 -1.24 0.30
CA GLU A 19 -5.49 -1.05 0.30
C GLU A 19 -6.09 -1.24 1.70
N LEU A 20 -5.63 -2.24 2.46
CA LEU A 20 -6.13 -2.51 3.81
C LEU A 20 -5.73 -1.43 4.83
N VAL A 21 -4.72 -0.63 4.53
CA VAL A 21 -4.25 0.48 5.37
C VAL A 21 -4.62 1.85 4.81
N SER A 22 -5.66 1.90 3.98
CA SER A 22 -6.21 3.15 3.40
C SER A 22 -5.26 3.87 2.43
N ILE A 23 -4.30 3.15 1.82
CA ILE A 23 -3.42 3.65 0.76
C ILE A 23 -3.80 2.98 -0.57
N THR A 24 -4.36 3.75 -1.48
CA THR A 24 -4.72 3.25 -2.81
C THR A 24 -3.55 3.42 -3.79
N ALA A 25 -2.99 2.31 -4.24
CA ALA A 25 -1.97 2.26 -5.27
C ALA A 25 -2.39 1.25 -6.35
N ASN A 26 -1.73 1.28 -7.51
CA ASN A 26 -2.05 0.38 -8.61
C ASN A 26 -0.84 -0.47 -8.98
N LYS A 27 -1.02 -1.79 -9.03
CA LYS A 27 0.00 -2.71 -9.56
C LYS A 27 0.26 -2.40 -11.03
N ASN A 28 1.51 -2.43 -11.47
CA ASN A 28 1.88 -2.10 -12.84
C ASN A 28 3.00 -3.00 -13.34
N THR A 29 2.90 -3.47 -14.59
CA THR A 29 3.93 -4.28 -15.24
C THR A 29 5.24 -3.51 -15.35
N CYS A 30 6.34 -4.14 -14.97
CA CYS A 30 7.70 -3.64 -15.15
C CYS A 30 8.38 -4.31 -16.35
N PRO A 31 9.35 -3.65 -17.00
CA PRO A 31 10.19 -4.30 -17.99
C PRO A 31 10.82 -5.60 -17.42
N GLY A 32 10.69 -6.69 -18.17
CA GLY A 32 11.15 -8.02 -17.75
C GLY A 32 10.16 -8.85 -16.94
N ASP A 33 8.94 -8.36 -16.69
CA ASP A 33 7.90 -9.16 -16.04
C ASP A 33 7.40 -10.27 -16.96
N ARG A 34 7.30 -11.48 -16.39
CA ARG A 34 6.79 -12.68 -17.09
C ARG A 34 5.26 -12.80 -17.02
N SER A 35 4.61 -12.09 -16.09
CA SER A 35 3.18 -12.23 -15.78
C SER A 35 2.52 -10.87 -15.64
N ALA A 36 1.44 -10.66 -16.39
CA ALA A 36 0.58 -9.49 -16.24
C ALA A 36 -0.37 -9.58 -15.03
N ILE A 37 -0.61 -10.80 -14.51
CA ILE A 37 -1.51 -11.04 -13.38
C ILE A 37 -0.83 -10.69 -12.05
N THR A 38 0.46 -10.97 -11.95
CA THR A 38 1.30 -10.69 -10.78
C THR A 38 2.52 -9.87 -11.22
N PRO A 39 2.29 -8.60 -11.61
CA PRO A 39 3.39 -7.74 -12.04
C PRO A 39 4.29 -7.39 -10.86
N GLY A 40 5.55 -7.09 -11.14
CA GLY A 40 6.55 -6.74 -10.13
C GLY A 40 6.48 -5.28 -9.66
N GLY A 41 5.71 -4.44 -10.34
CA GLY A 41 5.73 -2.99 -10.12
C GLY A 41 4.53 -2.41 -9.39
N LEU A 42 4.75 -1.21 -8.85
CA LEU A 42 3.73 -0.36 -8.25
C LEU A 42 3.79 1.06 -8.86
N ARG A 43 2.63 1.59 -9.25
CA ARG A 43 2.49 2.96 -9.75
C ARG A 43 1.93 3.85 -8.64
N LEU A 44 2.65 4.94 -8.37
CA LEU A 44 2.29 5.98 -7.42
C LEU A 44 2.17 7.31 -8.17
N GLY A 45 1.21 8.14 -7.77
CA GLY A 45 0.95 9.44 -8.38
C GLY A 45 0.77 10.53 -7.33
N ALA A 46 1.47 11.64 -7.50
CA ALA A 46 1.35 12.82 -6.64
C ALA A 46 0.05 13.65 -6.79
N PRO A 47 -0.56 13.80 -7.99
CA PRO A 47 -1.59 14.83 -8.21
C PRO A 47 -2.75 14.85 -7.21
N ALA A 48 -3.28 13.68 -6.82
CA ALA A 48 -4.41 13.60 -5.90
C ALA A 48 -4.09 14.15 -4.50
N LEU A 49 -2.89 13.86 -3.99
CA LEU A 49 -2.46 14.33 -2.67
C LEU A 49 -1.99 15.78 -2.71
N THR A 50 -1.34 16.21 -3.81
CA THR A 50 -0.95 17.61 -4.00
C THR A 50 -2.16 18.55 -4.03
N SER A 51 -3.29 18.12 -4.61
CA SER A 51 -4.56 18.88 -4.55
C SER A 51 -5.10 19.06 -3.14
N ARG A 52 -4.67 18.23 -2.18
CA ARG A 52 -4.96 18.34 -0.74
C ARG A 52 -3.88 19.12 0.03
N GLN A 53 -3.06 19.90 -0.68
CA GLN A 53 -1.98 20.74 -0.15
C GLN A 53 -0.79 19.98 0.45
N PHE A 54 -0.58 18.72 0.06
CA PHE A 54 0.63 17.98 0.46
C PHE A 54 1.91 18.66 -0.06
N ARG A 55 2.92 18.73 0.81
CA ARG A 55 4.28 19.17 0.52
C ARG A 55 5.26 18.00 0.53
N GLU A 56 6.52 18.29 0.21
CA GLU A 56 7.59 17.30 0.09
C GLU A 56 7.79 16.48 1.37
N ASP A 57 7.69 17.11 2.56
CA ASP A 57 7.80 16.41 3.84
C ASP A 57 6.63 15.44 4.08
N ASP A 58 5.43 15.82 3.66
CA ASP A 58 4.25 14.95 3.73
C ASP A 58 4.40 13.73 2.82
N PHE A 59 4.98 13.91 1.62
CA PHE A 59 5.27 12.79 0.73
C PHE A 59 6.35 11.85 1.28
N ARG A 60 7.37 12.36 1.98
CA ARG A 60 8.32 11.49 2.69
C ARG A 60 7.58 10.65 3.74
N ARG A 61 6.65 11.26 4.47
CA ARG A 61 5.83 10.53 5.45
C ARG A 61 4.93 9.47 4.82
N VAL A 62 4.36 9.75 3.63
CA VAL A 62 3.62 8.76 2.86
C VAL A 62 4.50 7.58 2.46
N VAL A 63 5.75 7.83 2.07
CA VAL A 63 6.71 6.76 1.73
C VAL A 63 7.03 5.89 2.95
N ASP A 64 7.14 6.46 4.15
CA ASP A 64 7.31 5.67 5.38
C ASP A 64 6.15 4.67 5.57
N PHE A 65 4.90 5.13 5.43
CA PHE A 65 3.74 4.25 5.54
C PHE A 65 3.69 3.18 4.46
N ILE A 66 4.13 3.51 3.24
CA ILE A 66 4.25 2.53 2.15
C ILE A 66 5.32 1.48 2.48
N ASP A 67 6.48 1.89 3.02
CA ASP A 67 7.54 0.95 3.38
C ASP A 67 7.10 0.01 4.52
N GLU A 68 6.43 0.54 5.55
CA GLU A 68 5.82 -0.28 6.61
C GLU A 68 4.84 -1.32 6.03
N GLY A 69 3.97 -0.92 5.10
CA GLY A 69 3.05 -1.82 4.41
C GLY A 69 3.77 -2.89 3.58
N VAL A 70 4.84 -2.54 2.87
CA VAL A 70 5.67 -3.50 2.12
C VAL A 70 6.33 -4.50 3.07
N ASN A 71 6.84 -4.06 4.22
CA ASN A 71 7.48 -4.93 5.21
C ASN A 71 6.47 -5.93 5.80
N ILE A 72 5.24 -5.49 6.13
CA ILE A 72 4.15 -6.41 6.52
C ILE A 72 3.87 -7.42 5.40
N GLY A 73 3.85 -6.96 4.14
CA GLY A 73 3.68 -7.83 2.99
C GLY A 73 4.78 -8.88 2.82
N LEU A 74 6.04 -8.55 3.12
CA LEU A 74 7.16 -9.48 3.11
C LEU A 74 7.03 -10.54 4.21
N ASP A 75 6.68 -10.12 5.42
CA ASP A 75 6.45 -11.02 6.55
C ASP A 75 5.36 -12.04 6.22
N VAL A 76 4.22 -11.58 5.71
CA VAL A 76 3.09 -12.46 5.35
C VAL A 76 3.43 -13.36 4.16
N LYS A 77 4.23 -12.85 3.20
CA LYS A 77 4.70 -13.66 2.07
C LYS A 77 5.63 -14.78 2.52
N SER A 78 6.41 -14.60 3.57
CA SER A 78 7.23 -15.69 4.13
C SER A 78 6.37 -16.82 4.75
N LYS A 79 5.18 -16.47 5.24
CA LYS A 79 4.23 -17.39 5.89
C LYS A 79 3.22 -18.02 4.90
N THR A 80 3.17 -17.58 3.64
CA THR A 80 2.14 -17.98 2.66
C THR A 80 2.70 -18.22 1.27
N ALA A 81 2.09 -19.15 0.50
CA ALA A 81 2.54 -19.47 -0.86
C ALA A 81 1.71 -18.75 -1.93
N LYS A 82 0.43 -19.11 -2.08
CA LYS A 82 -0.43 -18.59 -3.15
C LYS A 82 -0.99 -17.21 -2.83
N LEU A 83 -1.38 -16.48 -3.86
CA LEU A 83 -1.97 -15.14 -3.69
C LEU A 83 -3.30 -15.17 -2.91
N GLN A 84 -4.12 -16.20 -3.10
CA GLN A 84 -5.39 -16.34 -2.38
C GLN A 84 -5.18 -16.61 -0.88
N ASP A 85 -4.17 -17.42 -0.55
CA ASP A 85 -3.78 -17.71 0.84
C ASP A 85 -3.24 -16.45 1.50
N PHE A 86 -2.40 -15.69 0.78
CA PHE A 86 -1.90 -14.38 1.23
C PHE A 86 -3.05 -13.43 1.58
N LYS A 87 -4.02 -13.25 0.66
CA LYS A 87 -5.19 -12.39 0.89
C LYS A 87 -6.01 -12.82 2.09
N SER A 88 -6.19 -14.13 2.26
CA SER A 88 -6.93 -14.69 3.39
C SER A 88 -6.18 -14.52 4.71
N PHE A 89 -4.85 -14.69 4.69
CA PHE A 89 -3.99 -14.58 5.86
C PHE A 89 -4.01 -13.16 6.44
N LEU A 90 -3.97 -12.14 5.59
CA LEU A 90 -4.07 -10.73 6.01
C LEU A 90 -5.31 -10.44 6.88
N LEU A 91 -6.40 -11.20 6.70
CA LEU A 91 -7.67 -11.00 7.40
C LEU A 91 -7.85 -11.97 8.59
N LYS A 92 -7.29 -13.18 8.49
CA LYS A 92 -7.51 -14.25 9.47
C LYS A 92 -6.47 -14.28 10.58
N ASP A 93 -5.24 -13.89 10.27
CA ASP A 93 -4.15 -13.90 11.24
C ASP A 93 -4.30 -12.71 12.20
N SER A 94 -4.38 -13.01 13.50
CA SER A 94 -4.67 -11.98 14.50
C SER A 94 -3.53 -10.97 14.65
N GLU A 95 -2.28 -11.42 14.60
CA GLU A 95 -1.10 -10.56 14.72
C GLU A 95 -1.03 -9.60 13.53
N THR A 96 -1.14 -10.14 12.31
CA THR A 96 -1.10 -9.35 11.08
C THR A 96 -2.25 -8.36 11.00
N SER A 97 -3.47 -8.78 11.35
CA SER A 97 -4.65 -7.92 11.34
C SER A 97 -4.50 -6.74 12.33
N GLN A 98 -3.95 -6.98 13.51
CA GLN A 98 -3.64 -5.91 14.48
C GLN A 98 -2.59 -4.93 13.95
N ARG A 99 -1.51 -5.43 13.34
CA ARG A 99 -0.47 -4.58 12.72
C ARG A 99 -1.04 -3.72 11.59
N LEU A 100 -1.92 -4.28 10.77
CA LEU A 100 -2.61 -3.55 9.70
C LEU A 100 -3.57 -2.50 10.28
N ALA A 101 -4.31 -2.83 11.33
CA ALA A 101 -5.23 -1.90 11.97
C ALA A 101 -4.50 -0.70 12.59
N ASP A 102 -3.37 -0.92 13.26
CA ASP A 102 -2.53 0.15 13.78
C ASP A 102 -2.00 1.07 12.67
N LEU A 103 -1.41 0.48 11.62
CA LEU A 103 -0.91 1.25 10.48
C LEU A 103 -2.02 2.03 9.80
N ARG A 104 -3.19 1.41 9.59
CA ARG A 104 -4.38 2.05 9.04
C ARG A 104 -4.81 3.25 9.87
N GLN A 105 -4.87 3.11 11.20
CA GLN A 105 -5.27 4.19 12.08
C GLN A 105 -4.32 5.39 11.96
N ARG A 106 -3.00 5.15 11.95
CA ARG A 106 -1.99 6.20 11.77
C ARG A 106 -2.11 6.89 10.41
N VAL A 107 -2.33 6.12 9.34
CA VAL A 107 -2.54 6.65 7.98
C VAL A 107 -3.81 7.51 7.92
N GLU A 108 -4.93 7.02 8.44
CA GLU A 108 -6.20 7.76 8.43
C GLU A 108 -6.12 9.04 9.26
N GLN A 109 -5.48 8.97 10.44
CA GLN A 109 -5.28 10.15 11.29
C GLN A 109 -4.45 11.20 10.56
N PHE A 110 -3.34 10.80 9.93
CA PHE A 110 -2.52 11.69 9.13
C PHE A 110 -3.30 12.28 7.95
N ALA A 111 -4.02 11.45 7.19
CA ALA A 111 -4.74 11.88 5.99
C ALA A 111 -5.95 12.80 6.28
N ARG A 112 -6.58 12.69 7.45
CA ARG A 112 -7.73 13.53 7.85
C ARG A 112 -7.33 14.97 8.19
N ALA A 113 -6.07 15.23 8.51
CA ALA A 113 -5.60 16.59 8.83
C ALA A 113 -5.55 17.52 7.61
N PHE A 114 -5.58 16.98 6.39
CA PHE A 114 -5.48 17.74 5.15
C PHE A 114 -6.85 18.12 4.58
N PRO A 115 -7.00 19.30 3.96
CA PRO A 115 -8.25 19.70 3.33
C PRO A 115 -8.66 18.73 2.20
N MET A 116 -9.95 18.65 1.93
CA MET A 116 -10.49 17.87 0.82
C MET A 116 -11.24 18.80 -0.14
N PRO A 117 -10.80 18.95 -1.40
CA PRO A 117 -11.58 19.65 -2.41
C PRO A 117 -12.94 18.96 -2.61
N GLY A 118 -14.03 19.73 -2.62
CA GLY A 118 -15.37 19.20 -2.75
C GLY A 118 -16.39 19.99 -1.95
N PHE A 119 -17.53 19.36 -1.67
CA PHE A 119 -18.59 19.91 -0.83
C PHE A 119 -18.52 19.27 0.56
N ASP A 120 -18.84 20.04 1.60
CA ASP A 120 -19.13 19.48 2.91
C ASP A 120 -20.45 18.70 2.87
N GLU A 121 -20.61 17.74 3.80
CA GLU A 121 -21.87 17.00 3.94
C GLU A 121 -23.02 17.99 4.24
N ARG A 122 -24.09 17.91 3.44
CA ARG A 122 -25.33 18.69 3.64
C ARG A 122 -26.20 18.08 4.73
#